data_AF-A0A1F8SCY5-F1
#
_entry.id   AF-A0A1F8SCY5-F1
#
_cell.length_a   1.000
_cell.length_b   1.000
_cell.length_c   1.000
_cell.angle_alpha   90.00
_cell.angle_beta   90.00
_cell.angle_gamma   90.00
#
_symmetry.space_group_name_H-M   'P 1'
#
loop_
_entity.id
_entity.type
_entity.pdbx_description
1 polymer ?
#
loop_
_entity_poly.entity_id
_entity_poly.type
_entity_poly.pdbx_seq_one_letter_code
_entity_poly.pdbx_strand_id
1 'polypeptide(L)'
;MSHPSLGLPPNDGIAGFPEAAARIRSNQERLAARAMRVAMDADGTIEERYDETGLRHLLRDTELLIERVALSVETDEPGLAREYAEWTAPVYRRRGTSMDDIVALCEGLRASFPSILAPGELVPAGEALDAAIGAYRWHRRIAGDARRKNAFLQFLYKGG
;
A
#
# COMPACT_ATOMS: atom_id res chain seq x y z
N MET A 1 10.20 12.01 -34.08
CA MET A 1 9.01 12.18 -33.22
C MET A 1 8.42 10.80 -32.95
N SER A 2 8.37 10.37 -31.70
CA SER A 2 7.91 9.02 -31.29
C SER A 2 6.40 9.04 -31.05
N HIS A 3 5.67 8.09 -31.62
CA HIS A 3 4.19 8.03 -31.61
C HIS A 3 3.62 7.36 -30.34
N PRO A 4 2.37 7.69 -29.95
CA PRO A 4 1.75 7.28 -28.68
C PRO A 4 1.01 5.95 -28.83
N SER A 5 1.71 4.84 -28.59
CA SER A 5 1.16 3.54 -28.19
C SER A 5 2.30 2.52 -28.17
N LEU A 6 2.88 2.30 -26.99
CA LEU A 6 3.64 1.08 -26.75
C LEU A 6 2.63 -0.05 -26.87
N GLY A 7 2.61 -0.75 -28.01
CA GLY A 7 1.57 -1.68 -28.45
C GLY A 7 1.42 -2.96 -27.63
N LEU A 8 1.24 -2.82 -26.31
CA LEU A 8 0.77 -3.88 -25.45
C LEU A 8 -0.75 -3.99 -25.57
N PRO A 9 -1.31 -5.20 -25.70
CA PRO A 9 -2.76 -5.39 -25.67
C PRO A 9 -3.31 -4.89 -24.33
N PRO A 10 -4.54 -4.35 -24.28
CA PRO A 10 -5.18 -3.99 -23.03
C PRO A 10 -5.29 -5.21 -22.12
N ASN A 11 -5.19 -5.01 -20.81
CA ASN A 11 -5.27 -6.09 -19.82
C ASN A 11 -6.56 -6.88 -19.97
N ASP A 12 -6.43 -8.20 -19.96
CA ASP A 12 -7.57 -9.11 -20.01
C ASP A 12 -8.23 -9.19 -18.62
N GLY A 13 -9.47 -8.68 -18.52
CA GLY A 13 -10.23 -8.64 -17.27
C GLY A 13 -10.72 -10.00 -16.76
N ILE A 14 -10.49 -11.09 -17.51
CA ILE A 14 -10.81 -12.46 -17.08
C ILE A 14 -9.59 -13.37 -16.96
N ALA A 15 -8.37 -12.84 -17.18
CA ALA A 15 -7.16 -13.64 -17.07
C ALA A 15 -6.86 -14.08 -15.62
N GLY A 16 -7.29 -13.29 -14.64
CA GLY A 16 -7.13 -13.57 -13.22
C GLY A 16 -8.39 -14.11 -12.55
N PHE A 17 -8.68 -13.59 -11.36
CA PHE A 17 -9.77 -14.04 -10.49
C PHE A 17 -10.82 -12.94 -10.29
N PRO A 18 -11.70 -12.67 -11.26
CA PRO A 18 -12.69 -11.59 -11.17
C PRO A 18 -13.66 -11.76 -9.99
N GLU A 19 -14.03 -13.00 -9.63
CA GLU A 19 -14.86 -13.25 -8.44
C GLU A 19 -14.12 -12.96 -7.13
N ALA A 20 -12.82 -13.24 -7.06
CA ALA A 20 -11.99 -12.91 -5.92
C ALA A 20 -11.84 -11.40 -5.77
N ALA A 21 -11.61 -10.69 -6.89
CA ALA A 21 -11.58 -9.24 -6.93
C ALA A 21 -12.92 -8.63 -6.46
N ALA A 22 -14.05 -9.19 -6.88
CA ALA A 22 -15.36 -8.78 -6.38
C ALA A 22 -15.49 -8.97 -4.86
N ARG A 23 -15.03 -10.12 -4.32
CA ARG A 23 -15.00 -10.35 -2.86
C ARG A 23 -14.12 -9.34 -2.13
N ILE A 24 -12.96 -8.99 -2.68
CA ILE A 24 -12.08 -7.95 -2.12
C ILE A 24 -12.84 -6.62 -2.05
N ARG A 25 -13.46 -6.19 -3.15
CA ARG A 25 -14.23 -4.92 -3.22
C ARG A 25 -15.41 -4.90 -2.25
N SER A 26 -16.18 -5.99 -2.19
CA SER A 26 -17.31 -6.10 -1.24
C SER A 26 -16.88 -6.10 0.24
N ASN A 27 -15.61 -6.35 0.54
CA ASN A 27 -15.05 -6.36 1.89
C ASN A 27 -14.08 -5.20 2.15
N GLN A 28 -14.00 -4.19 1.28
CA GLN A 28 -12.98 -3.15 1.29
C GLN A 28 -12.86 -2.43 2.64
N GLU A 29 -13.96 -1.90 3.17
CA GLU A 29 -13.97 -1.18 4.46
C GLU A 29 -13.49 -2.08 5.62
N ARG A 30 -14.00 -3.32 5.66
CA ARG A 30 -13.62 -4.30 6.70
C ARG A 30 -12.14 -4.68 6.61
N LEU A 31 -11.63 -4.88 5.40
CA LEU A 31 -10.21 -5.18 5.17
C LEU A 31 -9.33 -4.00 5.56
N ALA A 32 -9.71 -2.77 5.20
CA ALA A 32 -8.95 -1.57 5.54
C ALA A 32 -8.86 -1.39 7.06
N ALA A 33 -9.99 -1.50 7.76
CA ALA A 33 -10.03 -1.43 9.22
C ALA A 33 -9.20 -2.53 9.89
N ARG A 34 -9.24 -3.76 9.35
CA ARG A 34 -8.45 -4.87 9.88
C ARG A 34 -6.95 -4.66 9.64
N ALA A 35 -6.55 -4.25 8.44
CA ALA A 35 -5.15 -3.98 8.11
C ALA A 35 -4.58 -2.85 8.97
N MET A 36 -5.35 -1.79 9.19
CA MET A 36 -4.97 -0.68 10.07
C MET A 36 -4.76 -1.16 11.51
N ARG A 37 -5.66 -1.99 12.04
CA ARG A 37 -5.48 -2.60 13.37
C ARG A 37 -4.23 -3.46 13.45
N VAL A 38 -3.99 -4.31 12.45
CA VAL A 38 -2.78 -5.16 12.41
C VAL A 38 -1.52 -4.31 12.36
N ALA A 39 -1.52 -3.22 11.59
CA ALA A 39 -0.39 -2.29 11.52
C ALA A 39 -0.14 -1.59 12.86
N MET A 40 -1.19 -1.12 13.54
CA MET A 40 -1.10 -0.50 14.88
C MET A 40 -0.68 -1.47 15.97
N ASP A 41 -1.17 -2.72 15.93
CA ASP A 41 -0.75 -3.77 16.85
C ASP A 41 0.75 -4.09 16.67
N ALA A 42 1.27 -3.97 15.45
CA ALA A 42 2.69 -4.16 15.15
C ALA A 42 3.56 -2.93 15.47
N ASP A 43 3.03 -1.72 15.27
CA ASP A 43 3.66 -0.44 15.64
C ASP A 43 2.65 0.52 16.28
N GLY A 44 2.55 0.47 17.61
CA GLY A 44 1.64 1.33 18.38
C GLY A 44 1.96 2.83 18.26
N THR A 45 3.16 3.19 17.80
CA THR A 45 3.53 4.60 17.63
C THR A 45 2.84 5.26 16.42
N ILE A 46 2.10 4.49 15.61
CA ILE A 46 1.19 5.03 14.58
C ILE A 46 0.12 5.92 15.24
N GLU A 47 -0.45 5.50 16.37
CA GLU A 47 -1.48 6.28 17.08
C GLU A 47 -0.93 7.60 17.66
N GLU A 48 0.37 7.66 17.93
CA GLU A 48 1.04 8.87 18.38
C GLU A 48 1.44 9.80 17.21
N ARG A 49 1.71 9.24 16.03
CA ARG A 49 2.15 9.98 14.83
C ARG A 49 1.01 10.72 14.12
N TYR A 50 -0.20 10.15 14.17
CA TYR A 50 -1.34 10.66 13.41
C TYR A 50 -2.46 11.09 14.35
N ASP A 51 -3.01 12.27 14.10
CA ASP A 51 -4.26 12.68 14.72
C ASP A 51 -5.45 11.92 14.08
N GLU A 52 -6.65 12.10 14.63
CA GLU A 52 -7.85 11.42 14.15
C GLU A 52 -8.10 11.65 12.63
N THR A 53 -7.78 12.85 12.14
CA THR A 53 -7.90 13.18 10.72
C THR A 53 -6.86 12.46 9.87
N GLY A 54 -5.61 12.37 10.33
CA GLY A 54 -4.55 11.59 9.70
C GLY A 54 -4.89 10.11 9.65
N LEU A 55 -5.45 9.55 10.72
CA LEU A 55 -5.91 8.16 10.78
C LEU A 55 -7.04 7.90 9.78
N ARG A 56 -8.02 8.81 9.65
CA ARG A 56 -9.06 8.70 8.61
C ARG A 56 -8.48 8.74 7.19
N HIS A 57 -7.48 9.59 6.94
CA HIS A 57 -6.80 9.62 5.64
C HIS A 57 -6.06 8.31 5.36
N LEU A 58 -5.37 7.74 6.34
CA LEU A 58 -4.70 6.45 6.21
C LEU A 58 -5.69 5.31 5.92
N LEU A 59 -6.83 5.29 6.60
CA LEU A 59 -7.89 4.33 6.32
C LEU A 59 -8.36 4.46 4.87
N ARG A 60 -8.63 5.68 4.40
CA ARG A 60 -9.05 5.94 3.03
C ARG A 60 -7.98 5.56 2.00
N ASP A 61 -6.72 5.82 2.28
CA ASP A 61 -5.61 5.40 1.41
C ASP A 61 -5.52 3.88 1.32
N THR A 62 -5.76 3.18 2.44
CA THR A 62 -5.78 1.72 2.50
C THR A 62 -6.91 1.15 1.62
N GLU A 63 -8.09 1.77 1.63
CA GLU A 63 -9.19 1.39 0.71
C GLU A 63 -8.77 1.55 -0.75
N LEU A 64 -8.14 2.66 -1.12
CA LEU A 64 -7.68 2.88 -2.49
C LEU A 64 -6.61 1.86 -2.90
N LEU A 65 -5.72 1.49 -1.98
CA LEU A 65 -4.73 0.43 -2.21
C LEU A 65 -5.40 -0.94 -2.40
N ILE A 66 -6.43 -1.27 -1.60
CA ILE A 66 -7.24 -2.49 -1.75
C ILE A 66 -7.84 -2.56 -3.16
N GLU A 67 -8.35 -1.44 -3.70
CA GLU A 67 -8.91 -1.43 -5.06
C GLU A 67 -7.84 -1.78 -6.11
N ARG A 68 -6.60 -1.33 -5.92
CA ARG A 68 -5.51 -1.65 -6.84
C ARG A 68 -5.09 -3.11 -6.75
N VAL A 69 -5.09 -3.68 -5.54
CA VAL A 69 -4.90 -5.11 -5.37
C VAL A 69 -6.04 -5.90 -6.01
N ALA A 70 -7.30 -5.47 -5.84
CA ALA A 70 -8.44 -6.12 -6.48
C ALA A 70 -8.31 -6.11 -8.01
N LEU A 71 -7.89 -4.98 -8.59
CA LEU A 71 -7.66 -4.88 -10.02
C LEU A 71 -6.51 -5.79 -10.49
N SER A 72 -5.40 -5.84 -9.75
CA SER A 72 -4.30 -6.78 -10.05
C SER A 72 -4.74 -8.24 -9.97
N VAL A 73 -5.59 -8.60 -9.00
CA VAL A 73 -6.15 -9.96 -8.87
C VAL A 73 -7.10 -10.28 -10.02
N GLU A 74 -7.91 -9.31 -10.45
CA GLU A 74 -8.86 -9.47 -11.58
C GLU A 74 -8.13 -9.75 -12.89
N THR A 75 -7.03 -9.04 -13.16
CA THR A 75 -6.30 -9.12 -14.43
C THR A 75 -5.04 -9.99 -14.38
N ASP A 76 -4.72 -10.59 -13.23
CA ASP A 76 -3.44 -11.27 -12.96
C ASP A 76 -2.20 -10.41 -13.31
N GLU A 77 -2.27 -9.11 -13.00
CA GLU A 77 -1.21 -8.14 -13.32
C GLU A 77 -0.76 -7.38 -12.07
N PRO A 78 0.29 -7.85 -11.37
CA PRO A 78 0.84 -7.17 -10.18
C PRO A 78 1.36 -5.76 -10.45
N GLY A 79 1.70 -5.42 -11.71
CA GLY A 79 2.20 -4.11 -12.11
C GLY A 79 1.25 -2.95 -11.80
N LEU A 80 -0.07 -3.18 -11.75
CA LEU A 80 -1.06 -2.13 -11.46
C LEU A 80 -0.96 -1.60 -10.03
N ALA A 81 -0.73 -2.48 -9.05
CA ALA A 81 -0.50 -2.09 -7.66
C ALA A 81 0.83 -1.34 -7.50
N ARG A 82 1.87 -1.78 -8.23
CA ARG A 82 3.17 -1.10 -8.27
C ARG A 82 3.09 0.29 -8.86
N GLU A 83 2.46 0.45 -10.04
CA GLU A 83 2.32 1.74 -10.72
C GLU A 83 1.58 2.75 -9.82
N TYR A 84 0.50 2.30 -9.17
CA TYR A 84 -0.19 3.12 -8.19
C TYR A 84 0.72 3.53 -7.02
N ALA A 85 1.54 2.61 -6.49
CA ALA A 85 2.48 2.90 -5.43
C ALA A 85 3.54 3.93 -5.84
N GLU A 86 4.08 3.82 -7.07
CA GLU A 86 5.03 4.78 -7.65
C GLU A 86 4.40 6.19 -7.76
N TRP A 87 3.14 6.28 -8.20
CA TRP A 87 2.43 7.57 -8.35
C TRP A 87 2.01 8.19 -7.02
N THR A 88 1.70 7.38 -6.01
CA THR A 88 1.22 7.85 -4.70
C THR A 88 2.34 8.15 -3.71
N ALA A 89 3.52 7.56 -3.84
CA ALA A 89 4.64 7.81 -2.94
C ALA A 89 4.98 9.32 -2.77
N PRO A 90 5.02 10.15 -3.83
CA PRO A 90 5.19 11.60 -3.68
C PRO A 90 4.05 12.29 -2.90
N VAL A 91 2.82 11.80 -3.02
CA VAL A 91 1.63 12.35 -2.32
C VAL A 91 1.74 12.10 -0.83
N TYR A 92 2.03 10.86 -0.43
CA TYR A 92 2.21 10.49 0.98
C TYR A 92 3.36 11.27 1.63
N ARG A 93 4.47 11.45 0.92
CA ARG A 93 5.58 12.29 1.40
C ARG A 93 5.18 13.74 1.61
N ARG A 94 4.43 14.34 0.68
CA ARG A 94 3.92 15.72 0.86
C ARG A 94 2.99 15.85 2.06
N ARG A 95 2.27 14.78 2.39
CA ARG A 95 1.43 14.68 3.60
C ARG A 95 2.21 14.34 4.88
N GLY A 96 3.52 14.10 4.80
CA GLY A 96 4.33 13.66 5.94
C GLY A 96 4.03 12.23 6.40
N THR A 97 3.39 11.42 5.55
CA THR A 97 3.09 10.00 5.83
C THR A 97 4.33 9.15 5.53
N SER A 98 4.76 8.32 6.49
CA SER A 98 5.95 7.49 6.30
C SER A 98 5.68 6.34 5.32
N MET A 99 6.68 5.98 4.50
CA MET A 99 6.51 4.82 3.61
C MET A 99 6.51 3.52 4.40
N ASP A 100 7.19 3.47 5.55
CA ASP A 100 7.16 2.31 6.43
C ASP A 100 5.73 2.09 6.99
N ASP A 101 4.95 3.16 7.23
CA ASP A 101 3.55 3.06 7.68
C ASP A 101 2.65 2.52 6.56
N ILE A 102 2.83 2.97 5.32
CA ILE A 102 2.12 2.42 4.16
C ILE A 102 2.50 0.94 3.94
N VAL A 103 3.78 0.58 4.10
CA VAL A 103 4.23 -0.82 4.03
C VAL A 103 3.59 -1.66 5.13
N ALA A 104 3.48 -1.13 6.36
CA ALA A 104 2.81 -1.83 7.45
C ALA A 104 1.32 -2.08 7.14
N LEU A 105 0.64 -1.13 6.50
CA LEU A 105 -0.73 -1.33 6.01
C LEU A 105 -0.80 -2.42 4.93
N CYS A 106 0.14 -2.47 3.99
CA CYS A 106 0.21 -3.57 3.01
C CYS A 106 0.37 -4.94 3.68
N GLU A 107 1.25 -5.05 4.68
CA GLU A 107 1.44 -6.30 5.44
C GLU A 107 0.19 -6.66 6.27
N GLY A 108 -0.51 -5.65 6.81
CA GLY A 108 -1.80 -5.83 7.46
C GLY A 108 -2.87 -6.37 6.50
N LEU A 109 -2.88 -5.91 5.24
CA LEU A 109 -3.76 -6.45 4.20
C LEU A 109 -3.41 -7.90 3.87
N ARG A 110 -2.12 -8.22 3.72
CA ARG A 110 -1.64 -9.59 3.50
C ARG A 110 -2.15 -10.54 4.58
N ALA A 111 -2.09 -10.15 5.84
CA ALA A 111 -2.60 -10.93 6.96
C ALA A 111 -4.14 -11.05 6.98
N SER A 112 -4.86 -10.17 6.28
CA SER A 112 -6.32 -10.10 6.28
C SER A 112 -6.97 -10.90 5.14
N PHE A 113 -6.29 -11.04 3.99
CA PHE A 113 -6.83 -11.70 2.80
C PHE A 113 -7.23 -13.18 2.98
N PRO A 114 -6.54 -14.01 3.80
CA PRO A 114 -6.97 -15.39 4.05
C PRO A 114 -8.40 -15.53 4.61
N SER A 115 -9.00 -14.45 5.12
CA SER A 115 -10.39 -14.46 5.59
C SER A 115 -11.44 -14.41 4.47
N ILE A 116 -11.06 -14.10 3.23
CA ILE A 116 -11.99 -13.95 2.09
C ILE A 116 -11.53 -14.58 0.78
N LEU A 117 -10.25 -14.97 0.68
CA LEU A 117 -9.64 -15.54 -0.52
C LEU A 117 -9.31 -17.00 -0.31
N ALA A 118 -9.48 -17.79 -1.38
CA ALA A 118 -9.02 -19.17 -1.44
C ALA A 118 -7.48 -19.22 -1.60
N PRO A 119 -6.83 -20.36 -1.28
CA PRO A 119 -5.37 -20.46 -1.35
C PRO A 119 -4.74 -20.09 -2.70
N GLY A 120 -5.40 -20.43 -3.82
CA GLY A 120 -4.93 -20.05 -5.16
C GLY A 120 -5.04 -18.55 -5.46
N GLU A 121 -6.02 -17.88 -4.87
CA GLU A 121 -6.29 -16.44 -5.05
C GLU A 121 -5.36 -15.57 -4.21
N LEU A 122 -4.76 -16.14 -3.15
CA LEU A 122 -3.79 -15.45 -2.32
C LEU A 122 -2.48 -15.16 -3.05
N VAL A 123 -2.13 -15.93 -4.08
CA VAL A 123 -0.89 -15.75 -4.85
C VAL A 123 -0.90 -14.39 -5.58
N PRO A 124 -1.85 -14.10 -6.50
CA PRO A 124 -1.86 -12.81 -7.19
C PRO A 124 -2.08 -11.63 -6.24
N ALA A 125 -2.86 -11.81 -5.17
CA ALA A 125 -3.03 -10.77 -4.14
C ALA A 125 -1.71 -10.49 -3.40
N GLY A 126 -0.94 -11.53 -3.10
CA GLY A 126 0.36 -11.46 -2.46
C GLY A 126 1.41 -10.78 -3.35
N GLU A 127 1.44 -11.13 -4.64
CA GLU A 127 2.34 -10.55 -5.64
C GLU A 127 2.04 -9.07 -5.87
N ALA A 128 0.77 -8.69 -5.96
CA ALA A 128 0.37 -7.28 -6.06
C ALA A 128 0.84 -6.47 -4.83
N LEU A 129 0.69 -7.03 -3.63
CA LEU A 129 1.21 -6.40 -2.41
C LEU A 129 2.74 -6.32 -2.40
N ASP A 130 3.44 -7.37 -2.83
CA ASP A 130 4.92 -7.36 -2.92
C ASP A 130 5.41 -6.29 -3.90
N ALA A 131 4.74 -6.15 -5.03
CA ALA A 131 5.06 -5.14 -6.04
C ALA A 131 4.87 -3.71 -5.49
N ALA A 132 3.76 -3.46 -4.79
CA ALA A 132 3.51 -2.18 -4.12
C ALA A 132 4.51 -1.91 -2.97
N ILE A 133 4.76 -2.90 -2.11
CA ILE A 133 5.75 -2.81 -1.01
C ILE A 133 7.15 -2.52 -1.56
N GLY A 134 7.54 -3.17 -2.65
CA GLY A 134 8.81 -2.93 -3.33
C GLY A 134 8.96 -1.48 -3.76
N ALA A 135 7.92 -0.89 -4.38
CA ALA A 135 7.89 0.51 -4.76
C ALA A 135 7.98 1.46 -3.55
N TYR A 136 7.17 1.25 -2.50
CA TYR A 136 7.22 2.08 -1.30
C TYR A 136 8.58 2.01 -0.59
N ARG A 137 9.17 0.81 -0.48
CA ARG A 137 10.52 0.61 0.09
C ARG A 137 11.60 1.30 -0.73
N TRP A 138 11.50 1.29 -2.06
CA TRP A 138 12.39 2.06 -2.93
C TRP A 138 12.30 3.57 -2.62
N HIS A 139 11.07 4.06 -2.43
CA HIS A 139 10.80 5.44 -2.03
C HIS A 139 11.11 5.75 -0.55
N ARG A 140 11.61 4.80 0.25
CA ARG A 140 12.12 5.11 1.60
C ARG A 140 13.46 5.87 1.57
N ARG A 141 14.23 5.75 0.49
CA ARG A 141 15.65 6.15 0.44
C ARG A 141 15.95 7.64 0.31
N ILE A 142 14.94 8.51 0.22
CA ILE A 142 15.16 9.96 0.09
C ILE A 142 15.10 10.60 1.49
N ALA A 143 16.02 11.55 1.77
CA ALA A 143 16.46 12.08 3.07
C ALA A 143 15.39 12.60 4.09
N GLY A 144 14.10 12.39 3.86
CA GLY A 144 13.01 12.68 4.80
C GLY A 144 12.51 11.47 5.59
N ASP A 145 12.50 10.27 5.00
CA ASP A 145 11.79 9.10 5.56
C ASP A 145 12.66 8.31 6.56
N ALA A 146 13.98 8.32 6.36
CA ALA A 146 14.94 7.81 7.36
C ALA A 146 14.98 8.64 8.67
N ARG A 147 14.23 9.75 8.76
CA ARG A 147 13.98 10.47 10.01
C ARG A 147 12.84 9.82 10.81
N ARG A 148 12.93 8.50 11.03
CA ARG A 148 12.60 7.98 12.36
C ARG A 148 13.53 8.76 13.29
N LYS A 149 13.01 9.77 13.99
CA LYS A 149 13.77 10.83 14.67
C LYS A 149 14.96 10.24 15.43
N ASN A 150 16.12 10.18 14.78
CA ASN A 150 17.34 9.71 15.41
C ASN A 150 17.70 10.84 16.37
N ALA A 151 17.41 10.64 17.67
CA ALA A 151 17.57 11.67 18.70
C ALA A 151 18.98 12.30 18.66
N PHE A 152 19.97 11.48 18.31
CA PHE A 152 21.35 11.88 18.09
C PHE A 152 21.53 12.92 16.95
N LEU A 153 20.86 12.74 15.81
CA LEU A 153 20.93 13.68 14.70
C LEU A 153 20.18 14.98 15.00
N GLN A 154 19.09 14.94 15.79
CA GLN A 154 18.41 16.16 16.24
C GLN A 154 19.25 16.95 17.25
N PHE A 155 19.95 16.26 18.16
CA PHE A 155 20.87 16.86 19.11
C PHE A 155 22.01 17.62 18.40
N LEU A 156 22.63 16.99 17.39
CA LEU A 156 23.69 17.62 16.59
C LEU A 156 23.20 18.84 15.78
N TYR A 157 21.97 18.82 15.26
CA TYR A 157 21.47 19.88 14.39
C TYR A 157 20.81 21.05 15.12
N LYS A 158 20.36 20.87 16.37
CA LYS A 158 19.77 21.96 17.18
C LYS A 158 20.79 22.82 17.92
N GLY A 159 22.07 22.45 17.89
CA GLY A 159 23.14 23.19 18.57
C GLY A 159 23.07 23.01 20.09
N GLY A 160 24.22 22.82 20.70
CA GLY A 160 24.40 23.15 22.11
C GLY A 160 24.42 24.66 22.32
#